data_AF-A0A2V7LGX6-F1
#
_entry.id   AF-A0A2V7LGX6-F1
#
_cell.length_a   1.000
_cell.length_b   1.000
_cell.length_c   1.000
_cell.angle_alpha   90.00
_cell.angle_beta   90.00
_cell.angle_gamma   90.00
#
_symmetry.space_group_name_H-M   'P 1'
#
loop_
_entity.id
_entity.type
_entity.pdbx_description
1 polymer ?
#
loop_
_entity_poly.entity_id
_entity_poly.type
_entity_poly.pdbx_seq_one_letter_code
_entity_poly.pdbx_strand_id
1 'polypeptide(L)'
;MSDAYEQRFRGGSRPLGKPVREYVYRDEAGTPLFRVMRYEPKDFRAHKFLGYKGQLPQWDTRLGDARLVLYHLPELRTAITAGVAPIYVCEGEKDVENVEGAGGVATTMPFGAGKWRDDYREHLRGAQHVIVIADVDGPAGNYAGERHAQAVATSLVRAGFLVQIRQPAV
;
A
#
# COMPACT_ATOMS: atom_id res chain seq x y z
N MET A 1 28.69 -21.61 0.65
CA MET A 1 27.49 -20.81 0.96
C MET A 1 27.43 -19.69 -0.07
N SER A 2 27.09 -20.09 -1.30
CA SER A 2 27.50 -19.47 -2.56
C SER A 2 26.49 -18.46 -3.10
N ASP A 3 26.99 -17.26 -3.44
CA ASP A 3 26.91 -16.55 -4.73
C ASP A 3 25.56 -16.34 -5.45
N ALA A 4 24.43 -16.82 -4.93
CA ALA A 4 23.13 -16.75 -5.61
C ALA A 4 22.25 -15.56 -5.20
N TYR A 5 22.59 -14.83 -4.14
CA TYR A 5 21.80 -13.69 -3.65
C TYR A 5 22.28 -12.34 -4.21
N GLU A 6 23.56 -12.20 -4.53
CA GLU A 6 24.15 -10.94 -5.01
C GLU A 6 23.98 -10.68 -6.53
N GLN A 7 23.54 -11.68 -7.30
CA GLN A 7 23.50 -11.57 -8.78
C GLN A 7 22.18 -11.04 -9.37
N ARG A 8 21.18 -10.63 -8.56
CA ARG A 8 19.87 -10.20 -9.09
C ARG A 8 19.70 -8.70 -9.38
N PHE A 9 20.71 -7.87 -9.17
CA PHE A 9 20.61 -6.40 -9.38
C PHE A 9 21.44 -5.83 -10.53
N ARG A 10 21.98 -6.67 -11.43
CA ARG A 10 22.55 -6.19 -12.70
C ARG A 10 21.51 -6.28 -13.82
N GLY A 11 20.60 -5.33 -13.87
CA GLY A 11 19.69 -5.10 -14.99
C GLY A 11 19.83 -3.67 -15.49
N GLY A 12 20.33 -3.49 -16.72
CA GLY A 12 20.57 -2.19 -17.34
C GLY A 12 19.35 -1.27 -17.27
N SER A 13 19.57 0.01 -16.93
CA SER A 13 18.52 0.99 -16.78
C SER A 13 17.82 1.23 -18.12
N ARG A 14 16.62 0.68 -18.29
CA ARG A 14 15.66 1.29 -19.22
C ARG A 14 15.48 2.75 -18.77
N PRO A 15 15.44 3.72 -19.71
CA PRO A 15 15.11 5.10 -19.35
C PRO A 15 13.77 5.09 -18.61
N LEU A 16 13.71 5.83 -17.49
CA LEU A 16 12.48 5.96 -16.72
C LEU A 16 11.40 6.60 -17.61
N GLY A 17 10.18 6.08 -17.52
CA GLY A 17 9.02 6.68 -18.16
C GLY A 17 8.69 8.07 -17.58
N LYS A 18 7.58 8.67 -18.02
CA LYS A 18 7.10 9.93 -17.44
C LYS A 18 6.48 9.65 -16.07
N PRO A 19 6.86 10.34 -14.97
CA PRO A 19 6.17 10.21 -13.70
C PRO A 19 4.73 10.74 -13.81
N VAL A 20 3.76 9.98 -13.33
CA VAL A 20 2.32 10.31 -13.42
C VAL A 20 1.64 10.42 -12.06
N ARG A 21 2.20 9.83 -11.00
CA ARG A 21 1.66 9.93 -9.65
C ARG A 21 2.74 9.73 -8.59
N GLU A 22 2.55 10.34 -7.44
CA GLU A 22 3.38 10.18 -6.25
C GLU A 22 2.48 9.84 -5.07
N TYR A 23 2.79 8.73 -4.40
CA TYR A 23 2.08 8.26 -3.21
C TYR A 23 3.03 8.35 -2.01
N VAL A 24 2.78 9.28 -1.10
CA VAL A 24 3.64 9.51 0.08
C VAL A 24 3.09 8.75 1.27
N TYR A 25 3.91 7.87 1.84
CA TYR A 25 3.61 7.14 3.06
C TYR A 25 4.13 7.92 4.26
N ARG A 26 3.26 8.15 5.24
CA ARG A 26 3.53 8.99 6.42
C ARG A 26 3.41 8.18 7.69
N ASP A 27 4.19 8.53 8.69
CA ASP A 27 3.98 8.04 10.05
C ASP A 27 2.69 8.63 10.66
N GLU A 28 2.38 8.21 11.87
CA GLU A 28 1.20 8.60 12.64
C GLU A 28 1.14 10.12 12.92
N ALA A 29 2.28 10.83 12.88
CA ALA A 29 2.35 12.27 13.04
C ALA A 29 2.32 13.04 11.71
N GLY A 30 2.20 12.35 10.58
CA GLY A 30 2.18 12.94 9.24
C GLY A 30 3.56 13.16 8.62
N THR A 31 4.64 12.70 9.26
CA THR A 31 6.00 12.81 8.73
C THR A 31 6.20 11.82 7.58
N PRO A 32 6.68 12.24 6.40
CA PRO A 32 7.00 11.31 5.32
C PRO A 32 8.04 10.26 5.74
N LEU A 33 7.84 9.00 5.35
CA LEU A 33 8.79 7.90 5.58
C LEU A 33 9.41 7.45 4.26
N PHE A 34 8.56 7.24 3.26
CA PHE A 34 8.94 6.89 1.90
C PHE A 34 7.82 7.30 0.94
N ARG A 35 8.09 7.18 -0.36
CA ARG A 35 7.08 7.37 -1.39
C ARG A 35 7.16 6.27 -2.43
N VAL A 36 6.05 6.03 -3.12
CA VAL A 36 5.97 5.21 -4.32
C VAL A 36 5.63 6.12 -5.49
N MET A 37 6.52 6.18 -6.48
CA MET A 37 6.33 6.91 -7.73
C MET A 37 5.77 5.96 -8.79
N ARG A 38 4.71 6.38 -9.48
CA ARG A 38 4.17 5.67 -10.65
C ARG A 38 4.60 6.37 -11.93
N TYR A 39 4.99 5.60 -12.93
CA TYR A 39 5.44 6.06 -14.24
C TYR A 39 4.57 5.52 -15.39
N GLU A 40 4.69 6.12 -16.57
CA GLU A 40 4.13 5.66 -17.84
C GLU A 40 5.26 5.45 -18.87
N PRO A 41 5.41 4.25 -19.50
CA PRO A 41 4.66 3.01 -19.26
C PRO A 41 4.69 2.52 -17.82
N LYS A 42 3.63 1.79 -17.40
CA LYS A 42 3.40 1.36 -16.00
C LYS A 42 4.67 0.78 -15.38
N ASP A 43 5.26 1.54 -14.46
CA ASP A 43 6.40 1.14 -13.63
C ASP A 43 6.30 1.86 -12.28
N PHE A 44 6.92 1.29 -11.26
CA PHE A 44 6.91 1.83 -9.90
C PHE A 44 8.33 1.94 -9.34
N ARG A 45 8.61 3.04 -8.64
CA ARG A 45 9.88 3.24 -7.92
C ARG A 45 9.60 3.77 -6.52
N ALA A 46 10.22 3.13 -5.53
CA ALA A 46 10.08 3.51 -4.13
C ALA A 46 11.28 4.32 -3.69
N HIS A 47 11.06 5.44 -3.00
CA HIS A 47 12.13 6.32 -2.55
C HIS A 47 12.01 6.58 -1.05
N LYS A 48 13.13 6.48 -0.31
CA LYS A 48 13.16 6.76 1.13
C LYS A 48 13.22 8.25 1.39
N PHE A 49 12.48 8.75 2.37
CA PHE A 49 12.57 10.14 2.80
C PHE A 49 13.87 10.38 3.59
N LEU A 50 14.59 11.45 3.25
CA LEU A 50 15.85 11.85 3.88
C LEU A 50 15.73 13.12 4.75
N GLY A 51 14.52 13.64 4.92
CA GLY A 51 14.29 14.93 5.54
C GLY A 51 14.12 16.06 4.53
N TYR A 52 14.10 17.28 5.03
CA TYR A 52 13.93 18.48 4.21
C TYR A 52 15.24 19.23 4.03
N LYS A 53 15.46 19.76 2.82
CA LYS A 53 16.43 20.81 2.55
C LYS A 53 15.67 22.11 2.35
N GLY A 54 15.58 22.92 3.40
CA GLY A 54 14.63 24.04 3.44
C GLY A 54 13.20 23.51 3.46
N GLN A 55 12.38 23.90 2.48
CA GLN A 55 11.00 23.38 2.32
C GLN A 55 10.91 22.17 1.37
N LEU A 56 12.02 21.78 0.72
CA LEU A 56 12.00 20.74 -0.31
C LEU A 56 12.31 19.35 0.28
N PRO A 57 11.42 18.36 0.10
CA PRO A 57 11.67 17.00 0.58
C PRO A 57 12.81 16.36 -0.21
N GLN A 58 13.72 15.70 0.49
CA GLN A 58 14.83 14.97 -0.10
C GLN A 58 14.53 13.46 -0.09
N TRP A 59 14.93 12.76 -1.16
CA TRP A 59 14.57 11.37 -1.39
C TRP A 59 15.78 10.55 -1.87
N ASP A 60 16.05 9.40 -1.25
CA ASP A 60 16.98 8.38 -1.77
C ASP A 60 16.23 7.48 -2.75
N THR A 61 16.85 7.13 -3.88
CA THR A 61 16.25 6.22 -4.87
C THR A 61 16.16 4.77 -4.37
N ARG A 62 16.78 4.47 -3.24
CA ARG A 62 16.71 3.19 -2.54
C ARG A 62 15.83 3.32 -1.31
N LEU A 63 14.98 2.32 -1.10
CA LEU A 63 14.09 2.27 0.06
C LEU A 63 14.83 2.00 1.38
N GLY A 64 15.90 1.20 1.33
CA GLY A 64 16.73 0.88 2.49
C GLY A 64 15.93 0.28 3.65
N ASP A 65 16.15 0.84 4.84
CA ASP A 65 15.53 0.50 6.14
C ASP A 65 14.28 1.35 6.45
N ALA A 66 13.66 2.00 5.45
CA ALA A 66 12.45 2.78 5.68
C ALA A 66 11.37 1.91 6.34
N ARG A 67 10.79 2.41 7.45
CA ARG A 67 9.64 1.76 8.08
C ARG A 67 8.46 1.77 7.11
N LEU A 68 7.97 0.57 6.77
CA LEU A 68 6.81 0.42 5.91
C LEU A 68 5.54 0.48 6.75
N VAL A 69 4.59 1.27 6.29
CA VAL A 69 3.30 1.54 6.93
C VAL A 69 2.20 1.46 5.89
N LEU A 70 0.95 1.46 6.34
CA LEU A 70 -0.21 1.60 5.46
C LEU A 70 -0.26 3.00 4.82
N TYR A 71 -0.75 3.08 3.58
CA TYR A 71 -1.00 4.34 2.89
C TYR A 71 -2.09 5.14 3.63
N HIS A 72 -1.96 6.46 3.69
CA HIS A 72 -2.88 7.33 4.46
C HIS A 72 -3.01 6.98 5.95
N LEU A 73 -1.92 6.52 6.59
CA LEU A 73 -1.95 6.12 8.00
C LEU A 73 -2.53 7.19 8.95
N PRO A 74 -2.14 8.48 8.90
CA PRO A 74 -2.75 9.53 9.73
C PRO A 74 -4.27 9.65 9.56
N GLU A 75 -4.73 9.65 8.32
CA GLU A 75 -6.14 9.82 7.94
C GLU A 75 -6.94 8.60 8.36
N LEU A 76 -6.41 7.40 8.12
CA LEU A 76 -6.94 6.12 8.58
C LEU A 76 -7.15 6.11 10.10
N ARG A 77 -6.13 6.53 10.87
CA ARG A 77 -6.20 6.60 12.34
C ARG A 77 -7.26 7.58 12.82
N THR A 78 -7.37 8.72 12.14
CA THR A 78 -8.38 9.74 12.43
C THR A 78 -9.79 9.19 12.20
N ALA A 79 -10.01 8.53 11.06
CA ALA A 79 -11.29 7.91 10.71
C ALA A 79 -11.70 6.80 11.69
N ILE A 80 -10.76 5.92 12.05
CA ILE A 80 -11.00 4.86 13.04
C ILE A 80 -11.39 5.46 14.40
N THR A 81 -10.68 6.49 14.85
CA THR A 81 -10.97 7.15 16.15
C THR A 81 -12.33 7.83 16.14
N ALA A 82 -12.75 8.38 15.00
CA ALA A 82 -14.07 8.97 14.80
C ALA A 82 -15.19 7.92 14.62
N GLY A 83 -14.86 6.62 14.61
CA GLY A 83 -15.82 5.53 14.45
C GLY A 83 -16.35 5.36 13.03
N VAL A 84 -15.64 5.86 12.01
CA VAL A 84 -16.01 5.67 10.60
C VAL A 84 -15.93 4.19 10.23
N ALA A 85 -16.98 3.70 9.59
CA ALA A 85 -17.05 2.33 9.08
C ALA A 85 -17.92 2.28 7.80
N PRO A 86 -17.59 1.42 6.82
CA PRO A 86 -16.42 0.53 6.79
C PRO A 86 -15.11 1.27 6.48
N ILE A 87 -13.98 0.66 6.86
CA ILE A 87 -12.65 0.99 6.34
C ILE A 87 -12.34 0.03 5.18
N TYR A 88 -11.91 0.57 4.04
CA TYR A 88 -11.56 -0.23 2.87
C TYR A 88 -10.06 -0.51 2.83
N VAL A 89 -9.68 -1.78 2.61
CA VAL A 89 -8.30 -2.18 2.32
C VAL A 89 -8.23 -2.60 0.86
N CYS A 90 -7.54 -1.80 0.04
CA CYS A 90 -7.42 -2.00 -1.40
C CYS A 90 -6.09 -2.66 -1.76
N GLU A 91 -5.99 -3.22 -2.97
CA GLU A 91 -4.75 -3.83 -3.46
C GLU A 91 -3.65 -2.81 -3.76
N GLY A 92 -3.99 -1.64 -4.29
CA GLY A 92 -3.02 -0.60 -4.65
C GLY A 92 -3.49 0.83 -4.40
N GLU A 93 -2.56 1.78 -4.50
CA GLU A 93 -2.81 3.19 -4.12
C GLU A 93 -3.81 3.87 -5.05
N LYS A 94 -3.88 3.45 -6.33
CA LYS A 94 -4.89 3.97 -7.27
C LYS A 94 -6.32 3.60 -6.82
N ASP A 95 -6.51 2.40 -6.29
CA ASP A 95 -7.85 1.93 -5.89
C ASP A 95 -8.30 2.58 -4.58
N VAL A 96 -7.34 2.92 -3.71
CA VAL A 96 -7.59 3.82 -2.57
C VAL A 96 -8.18 5.14 -3.06
N GLU A 97 -7.53 5.81 -4.01
CA GLU A 97 -8.02 7.09 -4.55
C GLU A 97 -9.41 6.97 -5.20
N ASN A 98 -9.71 5.82 -5.84
CA ASN A 98 -11.04 5.57 -6.40
C ASN A 98 -12.12 5.46 -5.32
N VAL A 99 -11.82 4.75 -4.21
CA VAL A 99 -12.75 4.62 -3.08
C VAL A 99 -12.96 5.97 -2.38
N GLU A 100 -11.90 6.74 -2.20
CA GLU A 100 -11.96 8.10 -1.63
C GLU A 100 -12.77 9.04 -2.53
N GLY A 101 -12.60 8.94 -3.85
CA GLY A 101 -13.41 9.69 -4.82
C GLY A 101 -14.91 9.38 -4.72
N ALA A 102 -15.27 8.21 -4.20
CA ALA A 102 -16.64 7.81 -3.89
C ALA A 102 -17.09 8.14 -2.45
N GLY A 103 -16.24 8.82 -1.66
CA GLY A 103 -16.52 9.25 -0.29
C GLY A 103 -16.21 8.19 0.79
N GLY A 104 -15.54 7.09 0.44
CA GLY A 104 -15.09 6.08 1.39
C GLY A 104 -13.75 6.42 2.05
N VAL A 105 -13.44 5.74 3.16
CA VAL A 105 -12.10 5.77 3.77
C VAL A 105 -11.35 4.51 3.39
N ALA A 106 -10.24 4.66 2.69
CA ALA A 106 -9.47 3.54 2.17
C ALA A 106 -7.99 3.62 2.52
N THR A 107 -7.34 2.46 2.48
CA THR A 107 -5.90 2.31 2.67
C THR A 107 -5.39 1.14 1.83
N THR A 108 -4.08 1.06 1.62
CA THR A 108 -3.40 -0.11 1.04
C THR A 108 -2.03 -0.30 1.70
N MET A 109 -1.40 -1.46 1.45
CA MET A 109 0.00 -1.71 1.79
C MET A 109 0.90 -1.33 0.60
N PRO A 110 2.18 -0.99 0.84
CA PRO A 110 3.07 -0.67 -0.26
C PRO A 110 3.39 -1.89 -1.12
N PHE A 111 3.64 -1.65 -2.40
CA PHE A 111 4.14 -2.61 -3.40
C PHE A 111 3.11 -3.64 -3.91
N GLY A 112 1.83 -3.49 -3.56
CA GLY A 112 0.72 -4.24 -4.15
C GLY A 112 0.56 -5.68 -3.66
N ALA A 113 -0.18 -6.48 -4.43
CA ALA A 113 -0.55 -7.84 -4.04
C ALA A 113 0.62 -8.73 -3.63
N GLY A 114 0.35 -9.56 -2.61
CA GLY A 114 1.32 -10.49 -2.03
C GLY A 114 2.37 -9.86 -1.13
N LYS A 115 2.28 -8.55 -0.83
CA LYS A 115 3.21 -7.82 0.05
C LYS A 115 2.64 -7.50 1.43
N TRP A 116 1.44 -8.00 1.72
CA TRP A 116 0.86 -7.91 3.06
C TRP A 116 1.75 -8.60 4.11
N ARG A 117 1.89 -7.94 5.25
CA ARG A 117 2.56 -8.42 6.44
C ARG A 117 1.59 -8.27 7.60
N ASP A 118 1.63 -9.20 8.55
CA ASP A 118 0.71 -9.18 9.69
C ASP A 118 0.87 -7.93 10.56
N ASP A 119 2.03 -7.26 10.55
CA ASP A 119 2.23 -6.01 11.30
C ASP A 119 1.35 -4.86 10.81
N TYR A 120 0.92 -4.85 9.54
CA TYR A 120 0.04 -3.81 9.02
C TYR A 120 -1.34 -3.79 9.69
N ARG A 121 -1.83 -4.93 10.19
CA ARG A 121 -3.13 -4.97 10.87
C ARG A 121 -3.16 -4.16 12.16
N GLU A 122 -1.99 -3.91 12.75
CA GLU A 122 -1.87 -3.13 13.98
C GLU A 122 -2.33 -1.68 13.76
N HIS A 123 -2.13 -1.15 12.55
CA HIS A 123 -2.62 0.17 12.14
C HIS A 123 -4.16 0.24 12.06
N LEU A 124 -4.84 -0.89 11.89
CA LEU A 124 -6.29 -0.99 11.78
C LEU A 124 -6.99 -1.17 13.13
N ARG A 125 -6.26 -1.32 14.24
CA ARG A 125 -6.86 -1.53 15.57
C ARG A 125 -7.90 -0.45 15.91
N GLY A 126 -9.08 -0.90 16.31
CA GLY A 126 -10.24 -0.05 16.60
C GLY A 126 -11.22 0.08 15.43
N ALA A 127 -10.85 -0.33 14.21
CA ALA A 127 -11.79 -0.36 13.10
C ALA A 127 -12.95 -1.33 13.40
N GLN A 128 -14.18 -0.83 13.31
CA GLN A 128 -15.39 -1.62 13.63
C GLN A 128 -15.74 -2.63 12.52
N HIS A 129 -15.44 -2.28 11.27
CA HIS A 129 -15.71 -3.11 10.09
C HIS A 129 -14.68 -2.80 9.00
N VAL A 130 -14.05 -3.84 8.46
CA VAL A 130 -13.08 -3.74 7.37
C VAL A 130 -13.61 -4.45 6.13
N ILE A 131 -13.60 -3.76 4.99
CA ILE A 131 -13.88 -4.35 3.68
C ILE A 131 -12.57 -4.46 2.91
N VAL A 132 -12.18 -5.68 2.54
CA VAL A 132 -11.04 -5.94 1.66
C VAL A 132 -11.55 -5.98 0.22
N ILE A 133 -10.99 -5.13 -0.64
CA ILE A 133 -11.31 -5.11 -2.08
C ILE A 133 -10.33 -6.02 -2.81
N ALA A 134 -10.85 -7.04 -3.48
CA ALA A 134 -10.08 -7.96 -4.30
C ALA A 134 -10.10 -7.52 -5.77
N ASP A 135 -8.93 -7.34 -6.38
CA ASP A 135 -8.85 -7.23 -7.84
C ASP A 135 -9.33 -8.52 -8.49
N VAL A 136 -10.02 -8.38 -9.63
CA VAL A 136 -10.59 -9.50 -10.38
C VAL A 136 -9.61 -9.94 -11.47
N ASP A 137 -8.61 -10.71 -11.07
CA ASP A 137 -7.56 -11.19 -11.98
C ASP A 137 -7.95 -12.46 -12.73
N GLY A 138 -8.81 -13.29 -12.13
CA GLY A 138 -9.27 -14.55 -12.72
C GLY A 138 -8.14 -15.52 -13.10
N PRO A 139 -8.43 -16.55 -13.91
CA PRO A 139 -7.43 -17.56 -14.28
C PRO A 139 -6.17 -16.99 -14.95
N ALA A 140 -6.31 -15.92 -15.75
CA ALA A 140 -5.20 -15.34 -16.51
C ALA A 140 -4.17 -14.64 -15.61
N GLY A 141 -4.62 -13.93 -14.56
CA GLY A 141 -3.74 -13.43 -13.50
C GLY A 141 -3.45 -14.46 -12.42
N ASN A 142 -3.81 -15.73 -12.64
CA ASN A 142 -3.74 -16.82 -11.66
C ASN A 142 -4.43 -16.40 -10.35
N TYR A 143 -5.55 -15.69 -10.36
CA TYR A 143 -6.28 -15.27 -9.16
C TYR A 143 -5.42 -14.52 -8.11
N ALA A 144 -4.47 -13.68 -8.56
CA ALA A 144 -3.51 -13.05 -7.65
C ALA A 144 -4.19 -12.05 -6.70
N GLY A 145 -5.07 -11.19 -7.20
CA GLY A 145 -5.86 -10.26 -6.39
C GLY A 145 -6.80 -10.96 -5.40
N GLU A 146 -7.48 -12.02 -5.83
CA GLU A 146 -8.38 -12.80 -4.96
C GLU A 146 -7.60 -13.51 -3.84
N ARG A 147 -6.46 -14.13 -4.16
CA ARG A 147 -5.59 -14.73 -3.13
C ARG A 147 -5.02 -13.69 -2.19
N HIS A 148 -4.65 -12.51 -2.70
CA HIS A 148 -4.15 -11.43 -1.89
C HIS A 148 -5.22 -10.96 -0.89
N ALA A 149 -6.43 -10.68 -1.36
CA ALA A 149 -7.55 -10.29 -0.52
C ALA A 149 -7.86 -11.35 0.55
N GLN A 150 -7.81 -12.64 0.19
CA GLN A 150 -7.99 -13.73 1.14
C GLN A 150 -6.89 -13.76 2.22
N ALA A 151 -5.63 -13.50 1.84
CA ALA A 151 -4.52 -13.44 2.80
C ALA A 151 -4.66 -12.27 3.79
N VAL A 152 -5.02 -11.09 3.28
CA VAL A 152 -5.31 -9.91 4.11
C VAL A 152 -6.48 -10.21 5.05
N ALA A 153 -7.61 -10.69 4.53
CA ALA A 153 -8.78 -11.01 5.34
C ALA A 153 -8.48 -12.05 6.42
N THR A 154 -7.71 -13.09 6.10
CA THR A 154 -7.29 -14.11 7.08
C THR A 154 -6.44 -13.49 8.19
N SER A 155 -5.48 -12.63 7.85
CA SER A 155 -4.63 -11.92 8.82
C SER A 155 -5.47 -11.06 9.78
N LEU A 156 -6.48 -10.36 9.25
CA LEU A 156 -7.38 -9.50 10.00
C LEU A 156 -8.37 -10.31 10.88
N VAL A 157 -9.01 -11.35 10.34
CA VAL A 157 -9.92 -12.21 11.12
C VAL A 157 -9.18 -12.85 12.30
N ARG A 158 -7.93 -13.29 12.11
CA ARG A 158 -7.09 -13.82 13.21
C ARG A 158 -6.80 -12.80 14.30
N ALA A 159 -6.84 -11.51 13.99
CA ALA A 159 -6.68 -10.42 14.95
C ALA A 159 -8.02 -9.93 15.55
N GLY A 160 -9.14 -10.57 15.20
CA GLY A 160 -10.46 -10.29 15.76
C GLY A 160 -11.26 -9.21 15.01
N PHE A 161 -10.86 -8.81 13.81
CA PHE A 161 -11.61 -7.85 13.02
C PHE A 161 -12.86 -8.49 12.38
N LEU A 162 -13.95 -7.71 12.29
CA LEU A 162 -15.06 -8.04 11.40
C LEU A 162 -14.66 -7.68 9.96
N VAL A 163 -14.60 -8.68 9.08
CA VAL A 163 -14.08 -8.54 7.71
C VAL A 163 -15.07 -9.04 6.68
N GLN A 164 -15.23 -8.28 5.59
CA GLN A 164 -15.87 -8.73 4.35
C GLN A 164 -14.91 -8.59 3.18
N ILE A 165 -14.93 -9.54 2.24
CA ILE A 165 -14.27 -9.38 0.95
C ILE A 165 -15.32 -8.93 -0.07
N ARG A 166 -14.98 -7.94 -0.89
CA ARG A 166 -15.77 -7.47 -2.03
C ARG A 166 -14.88 -7.37 -3.26
N GLN A 167 -15.52 -7.35 -4.43
CA GLN A 167 -14.88 -7.01 -5.70
C GLN A 167 -15.37 -5.62 -6.14
N PRO A 168 -14.60 -4.90 -6.96
CA PRO A 168 -15.04 -3.64 -7.56
C PRO A 168 -16.39 -3.80 -8.28
N ALA A 169 -17.22 -2.75 -8.25
CA ALA A 169 -18.41 -2.70 -9.08
C ALA A 169 -17.99 -2.63 -10.56
N VAL A 170 -18.63 -3.45 -11.40
CA VAL A 170 -18.50 -3.45 -12.86
C VAL A 170 -19.39 -2.41 -13.51
#